data_AF-A0A5C4KR13-F1
#
_entry.id   AF-A0A5C4KR13-F1
#
_cell.length_a   1.000
_cell.length_b   1.000
_cell.length_c   1.000
_cell.angle_alpha   90.00
_cell.angle_beta   90.00
_cell.angle_gamma   90.00
#
_symmetry.space_group_name_H-M   'P 1'
#
loop_
_entity.id
_entity.type
_entity.pdbx_description
1 polymer ?
#
loop_
_entity_poly.entity_id
_entity_poly.type
_entity_poly.pdbx_seq_one_letter_code
_entity_poly.pdbx_strand_id
1 'polypeptide(L)'
;MAAIDTLNPGNSGVASVPSTARTGTDSEQNAASAPLATPTLVEGVKVSLSGASIEKSFSVGGENSDIEDSGLPENVQQLLKMIRKLQKEIAEKKARMAAVMSDRTLTNEAKVNMLAALRGAIAALNTGLISANLALSKVMDQSGLTSEQNLKLGSLLTKN
;
A
#
# COMPACT_ATOMS: atom_id res chain seq x y z
N MET A 1 -56.63 -2.28 12.18
CA MET A 1 -56.36 -1.90 13.58
C MET A 1 -55.22 -2.77 14.09
N ALA A 2 -54.02 -2.20 14.18
CA ALA A 2 -52.93 -2.55 15.09
C ALA A 2 -51.69 -1.75 14.64
N ALA A 3 -51.05 -1.09 15.59
CA ALA A 3 -50.26 0.11 15.40
C ALA A 3 -48.81 -0.14 14.93
N ILE A 4 -48.33 0.81 14.12
CA ILE A 4 -46.95 1.22 14.00
C ILE A 4 -46.31 1.45 15.38
N ASP A 5 -45.21 0.76 15.68
CA ASP A 5 -44.30 1.13 16.75
C ASP A 5 -42.90 1.35 16.16
N THR A 6 -42.48 2.60 16.21
CA THR A 6 -41.24 3.14 15.69
C THR A 6 -40.22 3.16 16.82
N LEU A 7 -39.29 2.20 16.84
CA LEU A 7 -38.19 2.21 17.81
C LEU A 7 -36.94 2.84 17.19
N ASN A 8 -36.89 4.15 17.33
CA ASN A 8 -35.68 4.95 17.35
C ASN A 8 -35.25 5.16 18.82
N PRO A 9 -34.06 4.69 19.21
CA PRO A 9 -33.24 5.34 20.22
C PRO A 9 -31.99 5.89 19.52
N GLY A 10 -31.81 7.20 19.38
CA GLY A 10 -31.79 8.14 20.48
C GLY A 10 -30.38 8.23 21.05
N ASN A 11 -29.56 9.08 20.42
CA ASN A 11 -28.56 9.94 21.06
C ASN A 11 -27.48 9.29 21.96
N SER A 12 -26.25 9.20 21.45
CA SER A 12 -25.06 9.24 22.29
C SER A 12 -24.08 10.22 21.66
N GLY A 13 -24.20 11.48 22.08
CA GLY A 13 -23.29 12.55 21.72
C GLY A 13 -21.89 12.24 22.25
N VAL A 14 -20.93 12.16 21.35
CA VAL A 14 -19.51 12.29 21.69
C VAL A 14 -19.10 13.73 21.42
N ALA A 15 -19.50 14.61 22.34
CA ALA A 15 -18.90 15.92 22.46
C ALA A 15 -17.44 15.76 22.91
N SER A 16 -16.58 16.51 22.24
CA SER A 16 -15.14 16.52 22.47
C SER A 16 -14.78 17.24 23.78
N VAL A 17 -13.92 16.58 24.56
CA VAL A 17 -12.81 17.11 25.41
C VAL A 17 -13.14 18.06 26.58
N PRO A 18 -12.16 18.34 27.46
CA PRO A 18 -11.66 17.52 28.57
C PRO A 18 -11.94 18.22 29.91
N SER A 19 -11.56 17.65 31.06
CA SER A 19 -10.85 18.36 32.15
C SER A 19 -10.91 17.62 33.50
N THR A 20 -9.71 17.50 34.07
CA THR A 20 -9.39 17.47 35.51
C THR A 20 -9.97 16.34 36.35
N ALA A 21 -9.23 15.23 36.40
CA ALA A 21 -9.27 14.31 37.51
C ALA A 21 -8.57 14.93 38.74
N ARG A 22 -9.36 15.05 39.81
CA ARG A 22 -9.09 14.86 41.25
C ARG A 22 -7.92 15.59 41.91
N THR A 23 -8.23 16.22 43.05
CA THR A 23 -7.55 16.08 44.36
C THR A 23 -8.50 16.71 45.39
N GLY A 24 -8.94 16.06 46.47
CA GLY A 24 -8.12 15.31 47.43
C GLY A 24 -7.39 16.32 48.30
N THR A 25 -8.06 16.85 49.33
CA THR A 25 -7.42 17.57 50.42
C THR A 25 -6.53 16.60 51.18
N ASP A 26 -5.26 16.94 51.40
CA ASP A 26 -4.64 16.96 52.74
C ASP A 26 -3.18 17.44 52.67
N SER A 27 -2.89 18.31 53.63
CA SER A 27 -1.65 18.81 54.23
C SER A 27 -0.23 18.37 53.83
N GLU A 28 0.62 19.41 53.89
CA GLU A 28 1.95 19.47 54.53
C GLU A 28 3.22 18.94 53.81
N GLN A 29 4.03 19.95 53.46
CA GLN A 29 5.41 20.14 53.90
C GLN A 29 6.56 19.41 53.17
N ASN A 30 7.52 20.26 52.82
CA ASN A 30 8.97 20.05 52.85
C ASN A 30 9.70 19.86 51.52
N ALA A 31 10.80 20.59 51.47
CA ALA A 31 11.75 20.81 50.39
C ALA A 31 12.41 19.53 49.87
N ALA A 32 12.78 19.54 48.59
CA ALA A 32 14.19 19.53 48.16
C ALA A 32 14.26 19.23 46.66
N SER A 33 15.16 19.94 45.99
CA SER A 33 15.56 19.76 44.60
C SER A 33 16.11 18.36 44.31
N ALA A 34 15.66 17.73 43.22
CA ALA A 34 16.50 16.91 42.34
C ALA A 34 15.82 16.73 40.96
N PRO A 35 16.59 16.69 39.85
CA PRO A 35 16.07 16.90 38.51
C PRO A 35 15.94 15.59 37.71
N LEU A 36 15.43 15.73 36.47
CA LEU A 36 15.57 14.80 35.33
C LEU A 36 14.57 13.64 35.27
N ALA A 37 13.57 13.81 34.41
CA ALA A 37 13.13 12.75 33.51
C ALA A 37 12.53 13.41 32.27
N THR A 38 13.39 13.76 31.32
CA THR A 38 12.99 14.03 29.93
C THR A 38 12.33 12.77 29.37
N PRO A 39 11.08 12.82 28.87
CA PRO A 39 10.54 11.71 28.10
C PRO A 39 11.35 11.60 26.81
N THR A 40 12.09 10.50 26.67
CA THR A 40 12.80 10.13 25.45
C THR A 40 11.80 10.08 24.31
N LEU A 41 11.94 11.01 23.37
CA LEU A 41 11.31 10.97 22.06
C LEU A 41 11.58 9.59 21.46
N VAL A 42 10.53 8.81 21.33
CA VAL A 42 10.52 7.56 20.56
C VAL A 42 11.12 7.85 19.20
N GLU A 43 12.29 7.28 18.98
CA GLU A 43 13.06 7.32 17.76
C GLU A 43 12.14 6.85 16.63
N GLY A 44 11.65 7.80 15.84
CA GLY A 44 10.89 7.49 14.65
C GLY A 44 11.77 6.59 13.79
N VAL A 45 11.27 5.39 13.49
CA VAL A 45 11.92 4.42 12.60
C VAL A 45 12.13 5.13 11.25
N LYS A 46 13.31 5.70 11.07
CA LYS A 46 13.80 6.20 9.79
C LYS A 46 14.10 4.98 8.94
N VAL A 47 13.08 4.50 8.24
CA VAL A 47 13.26 3.53 7.16
C VAL A 47 13.97 4.26 6.03
N SER A 48 15.31 4.25 6.06
CA SER A 48 16.13 4.65 4.93
C SER A 48 15.94 3.58 3.85
N LEU A 49 14.90 3.75 3.03
CA LEU A 49 14.70 2.97 1.82
C LEU A 49 15.81 3.40 0.84
N SER A 50 16.98 2.78 0.96
CA SER A 50 18.16 3.05 0.15
C SER A 50 17.79 3.08 -1.34
N GLY A 51 17.93 4.25 -1.99
CA GLY A 51 17.58 4.47 -3.40
C GLY A 51 18.26 3.49 -4.36
N ALA A 52 19.39 2.90 -3.97
CA ALA A 52 20.11 1.88 -4.73
C ALA A 52 19.32 0.57 -4.96
N SER A 53 18.33 0.26 -4.12
CA SER A 53 17.45 -0.91 -4.33
C SER A 53 16.45 -0.69 -5.45
N ILE A 54 16.12 0.57 -5.74
CA ILE A 54 15.16 0.91 -6.78
C ILE A 54 15.83 0.79 -8.15
N GLU A 55 17.04 1.32 -8.33
CA GLU A 55 17.80 1.28 -9.59
C GLU A 55 18.19 -0.14 -10.06
N LYS A 56 18.64 -1.02 -9.16
CA LYS A 56 18.97 -2.41 -9.53
C LYS A 56 17.76 -3.26 -9.89
N SER A 57 16.57 -2.91 -9.39
CA SER A 57 15.33 -3.60 -9.77
C SER A 57 14.87 -3.26 -11.19
N PHE A 58 15.30 -2.11 -11.74
CA PHE A 58 14.92 -1.67 -13.08
C PHE A 58 15.87 -2.12 -14.20
N SER A 59 17.08 -2.57 -13.84
CA SER A 59 18.16 -2.94 -14.78
C SER A 59 18.45 -4.45 -14.85
N VAL A 60 17.46 -5.33 -14.58
CA VAL A 60 17.62 -6.76 -14.89
C VAL A 60 17.52 -6.92 -16.40
N GLY A 61 18.64 -6.64 -17.07
CA GLY A 61 18.81 -6.72 -18.51
C GLY A 61 18.45 -8.11 -19.03
N GLY A 62 17.61 -8.13 -20.06
CA GLY A 62 17.06 -9.32 -20.70
C GLY A 62 15.53 -9.41 -20.57
N GLU A 63 14.97 -9.22 -19.37
CA GLU A 63 13.51 -9.42 -19.13
C GLU A 63 12.66 -8.27 -19.69
N ASN A 64 13.27 -7.11 -19.96
CA ASN A 64 12.60 -5.92 -20.49
C ASN A 64 13.17 -5.42 -21.83
N SER A 65 14.00 -6.21 -22.50
CA SER A 65 14.63 -5.78 -23.76
C SER A 65 13.59 -5.47 -24.85
N ASP A 66 12.43 -6.12 -24.82
CA ASP A 66 11.32 -5.81 -25.73
C ASP A 66 10.73 -4.39 -25.53
N ILE A 67 10.87 -3.83 -24.32
CA ILE A 67 10.51 -2.44 -24.00
C ILE A 67 11.66 -1.49 -24.38
N GLU A 68 12.91 -1.90 -24.18
CA GLU A 68 14.09 -1.07 -24.45
C GLU A 68 14.31 -0.85 -25.95
N ASP A 69 14.14 -1.92 -26.75
CA ASP A 69 14.24 -1.89 -28.22
C ASP A 69 12.95 -1.38 -28.90
N SER A 70 11.96 -0.91 -28.14
CA SER A 70 10.65 -0.53 -28.68
C SER A 70 10.63 0.82 -29.41
N GLY A 71 11.65 1.65 -29.23
CA GLY A 71 11.66 3.05 -29.73
C GLY A 71 10.63 3.95 -29.04
N LEU A 72 10.09 3.51 -27.89
CA LEU A 72 9.19 4.32 -27.09
C LEU A 72 9.97 5.37 -26.26
N PRO A 73 9.35 6.50 -25.90
CA PRO A 73 9.94 7.47 -24.98
C PRO A 73 10.31 6.82 -23.63
N GLU A 74 11.39 7.27 -23.00
CA GLU A 74 11.93 6.66 -21.79
C GLU A 74 10.93 6.65 -20.61
N ASN A 75 10.12 7.71 -20.47
CA ASN A 75 9.04 7.78 -19.49
C ASN A 75 7.97 6.67 -19.72
N VAL A 76 7.60 6.41 -20.97
CA VAL A 76 6.67 5.33 -21.34
C VAL A 76 7.29 3.97 -21.02
N GLN A 77 8.57 3.78 -21.37
CA GLN A 77 9.30 2.55 -21.07
C GLN A 77 9.37 2.27 -19.56
N GLN A 78 9.68 3.28 -18.74
CA GLN A 78 9.73 3.16 -17.29
C GLN A 78 8.36 2.74 -16.70
N LEU A 79 7.27 3.32 -17.19
CA LEU A 79 5.93 2.94 -16.76
C LEU A 79 5.57 1.50 -17.16
N LEU A 80 5.95 1.06 -18.36
CA LEU A 80 5.77 -0.32 -18.79
C LEU A 80 6.56 -1.31 -17.91
N LYS A 81 7.82 -0.99 -17.60
CA LYS A 81 8.66 -1.78 -16.68
C LYS A 81 7.98 -1.91 -15.31
N MET A 82 7.42 -0.80 -14.80
CA MET A 82 6.67 -0.80 -13.53
C MET A 82 5.40 -1.66 -13.61
N ILE A 83 4.62 -1.56 -14.70
CA ILE A 83 3.41 -2.36 -14.92
C ILE A 83 3.75 -3.86 -14.93
N ARG A 84 4.80 -4.26 -15.66
CA ARG A 84 5.25 -5.65 -15.71
C ARG A 84 5.68 -6.17 -14.36
N LYS A 85 6.41 -5.36 -13.59
CA LYS A 85 6.79 -5.69 -12.21
C LYS A 85 5.55 -5.93 -11.33
N LEU A 86 4.57 -5.03 -11.38
CA LEU A 86 3.32 -5.17 -10.61
C LEU A 86 2.55 -6.43 -11.01
N GLN A 87 2.46 -6.74 -12.30
CA GLN A 87 1.83 -7.97 -12.80
C GLN A 87 2.53 -9.23 -12.26
N LYS A 88 3.88 -9.26 -12.30
CA LYS A 88 4.68 -10.36 -11.76
C LYS A 88 4.45 -10.54 -10.26
N GLU A 89 4.50 -9.45 -9.49
CA GLU A 89 4.24 -9.50 -8.03
C GLU A 89 2.81 -9.96 -7.71
N ILE A 90 1.81 -9.55 -8.50
CA ILE A 90 0.42 -10.04 -8.37
C ILE A 90 0.35 -11.54 -8.65
N ALA A 91 0.99 -12.01 -9.72
CA ALA A 91 1.00 -13.43 -10.09
C ALA A 91 1.69 -14.28 -9.00
N GLU A 92 2.83 -13.84 -8.50
CA GLU A 92 3.55 -14.50 -7.40
C GLU A 92 2.71 -14.58 -6.11
N LYS A 93 2.01 -13.49 -5.74
CA LYS A 93 1.13 -13.50 -4.56
C LYS A 93 -0.10 -14.37 -4.77
N LYS A 94 -0.67 -14.43 -5.98
CA LYS A 94 -1.76 -15.37 -6.32
C LYS A 94 -1.28 -16.82 -6.24
N ALA A 95 -0.08 -17.13 -6.71
CA ALA A 95 0.51 -18.46 -6.57
C ALA A 95 0.73 -18.82 -5.10
N ARG A 96 1.27 -17.90 -4.30
CA ARG A 96 1.42 -18.07 -2.85
C ARG A 96 0.07 -18.30 -2.16
N MET A 97 -0.98 -17.59 -2.59
CA MET A 97 -2.33 -17.81 -2.08
C MET A 97 -2.81 -19.25 -2.32
N ALA A 98 -2.59 -19.80 -3.51
CA ALA A 98 -2.89 -21.20 -3.82
C ALA A 98 -2.04 -22.19 -3.00
N ALA A 99 -0.76 -21.86 -2.78
CA ALA A 99 0.14 -22.65 -1.94
C ALA A 99 -0.36 -22.72 -0.48
N VAL A 100 -0.75 -21.59 0.12
CA VAL A 100 -1.29 -21.52 1.48
C VAL A 100 -2.57 -22.35 1.63
N MET A 101 -3.44 -22.38 0.62
CA MET A 101 -4.65 -23.22 0.66
C MET A 101 -4.31 -24.71 0.62
N SER A 102 -3.31 -25.09 -0.17
CA SER A 102 -2.88 -26.49 -0.35
C SER A 102 -1.98 -27.00 0.77
N ASP A 103 -1.37 -26.09 1.54
CA ASP A 103 -0.49 -26.40 2.65
C ASP A 103 -1.27 -27.07 3.79
N ARG A 104 -0.91 -28.32 4.12
CA ARG A 104 -1.56 -29.09 5.19
C ARG A 104 -0.93 -28.84 6.57
N THR A 105 0.20 -28.14 6.62
CA THR A 105 0.93 -27.85 7.87
C THR A 105 0.35 -26.66 8.64
N LEU A 106 -0.39 -25.78 7.94
CA LEU A 106 -1.00 -24.59 8.53
C LEU A 106 -2.35 -24.90 9.19
N THR A 107 -2.59 -24.30 10.36
CA THR A 107 -3.91 -24.32 11.00
C THR A 107 -4.93 -23.50 10.20
N ASN A 108 -6.22 -23.79 10.36
CA ASN A 108 -7.28 -23.06 9.65
C ASN A 108 -7.24 -21.54 9.96
N GLU A 109 -6.95 -21.17 11.19
CA GLU A 109 -6.80 -19.77 11.60
C GLU A 109 -5.60 -19.10 10.93
N ALA A 110 -4.43 -19.76 10.92
CA ALA A 110 -3.24 -19.26 10.25
C ALA A 110 -3.46 -19.08 8.74
N LYS A 111 -4.17 -20.02 8.11
CA LYS A 111 -4.57 -19.92 6.70
C LYS A 111 -5.45 -18.71 6.46
N VAL A 112 -6.50 -18.50 7.26
CA VAL A 112 -7.41 -17.37 7.11
C VAL A 112 -6.66 -16.04 7.26
N ASN A 113 -5.80 -15.91 8.26
CA ASN A 113 -5.03 -14.69 8.48
C ASN A 113 -4.04 -14.41 7.33
N MET A 114 -3.26 -15.42 6.93
CA MET A 114 -2.31 -15.29 5.83
C MET A 114 -3.00 -14.99 4.50
N LEU A 115 -4.16 -15.61 4.26
CA LEU A 115 -4.99 -15.36 3.09
C LEU A 115 -5.59 -13.95 3.08
N ALA A 116 -6.04 -13.44 4.22
CA ALA A 116 -6.52 -12.07 4.37
C ALA A 116 -5.41 -11.05 4.06
N ALA A 117 -4.20 -11.28 4.60
CA ALA A 117 -3.03 -10.45 4.31
C ALA A 117 -2.65 -10.49 2.81
N LEU A 118 -2.66 -11.68 2.19
CA LEU A 118 -2.39 -11.83 0.76
C LEU A 118 -3.44 -11.12 -0.10
N ARG A 119 -4.72 -11.19 0.25
CA ARG A 119 -5.80 -10.48 -0.44
C ARG A 119 -5.65 -8.96 -0.33
N GLY A 120 -5.31 -8.44 0.85
CA GLY A 120 -5.03 -7.02 1.04
C GLY A 120 -3.83 -6.55 0.21
N ALA A 121 -2.75 -7.33 0.20
CA ALA A 121 -1.57 -7.02 -0.62
C ALA A 121 -1.88 -7.06 -2.13
N ILE A 122 -2.67 -8.04 -2.60
CA ILE A 122 -3.11 -8.11 -3.99
C ILE A 122 -3.99 -6.90 -4.33
N ALA A 123 -4.90 -6.49 -3.44
CA ALA A 123 -5.73 -5.30 -3.66
C ALA A 123 -4.88 -4.03 -3.82
N ALA A 124 -3.89 -3.83 -2.93
CA ALA A 124 -2.96 -2.70 -3.03
C ALA A 124 -2.15 -2.71 -4.33
N LEU A 125 -1.64 -3.87 -4.75
CA LEU A 125 -0.92 -4.01 -6.02
C LEU A 125 -1.82 -3.73 -7.24
N ASN A 126 -3.08 -4.16 -7.22
CA ASN A 126 -4.03 -3.85 -8.29
C ASN A 126 -4.31 -2.34 -8.36
N THR A 127 -4.43 -1.66 -7.23
CA THR A 127 -4.53 -0.19 -7.21
C THR A 127 -3.30 0.45 -7.83
N GLY A 128 -2.10 -0.01 -7.45
CA GLY A 128 -0.85 0.45 -8.07
C GLY A 128 -0.81 0.22 -9.58
N LEU A 129 -1.30 -0.94 -10.04
CA LEU A 129 -1.40 -1.29 -11.46
C LEU A 129 -2.35 -0.35 -12.21
N ILE A 130 -3.52 -0.04 -11.63
CA ILE A 130 -4.47 0.92 -12.21
C ILE A 130 -3.84 2.32 -12.27
N SER A 131 -3.18 2.77 -11.21
CA SER A 131 -2.50 4.06 -11.19
C SER A 131 -1.36 4.14 -12.22
N ALA A 132 -0.59 3.07 -12.40
CA ALA A 132 0.44 2.98 -13.42
C ALA A 132 -0.13 3.06 -14.83
N ASN A 133 -1.23 2.34 -15.10
CA ASN A 133 -1.93 2.41 -16.39
C ASN A 133 -2.52 3.80 -16.65
N LEU A 134 -3.07 4.46 -15.63
CA LEU A 134 -3.59 5.83 -15.77
C LEU A 134 -2.46 6.83 -16.08
N ALA A 135 -1.34 6.72 -15.37
CA ALA A 135 -0.15 7.53 -15.65
C ALA A 135 0.36 7.27 -17.07
N LEU A 136 0.26 6.03 -17.55
CA LEU A 136 0.67 5.66 -18.91
C LEU A 136 -0.22 6.35 -19.93
N SER A 137 -1.55 6.26 -19.79
CA SER A 137 -2.50 6.96 -20.67
C SER A 137 -2.24 8.47 -20.70
N LYS A 138 -2.02 9.08 -19.55
CA LYS A 138 -1.71 10.52 -19.47
C LYS A 138 -0.43 10.87 -20.21
N VAL A 139 0.62 10.05 -20.04
CA VAL A 139 1.88 10.25 -20.76
C VAL A 139 1.70 10.03 -22.26
N MET A 140 0.90 9.07 -22.69
CA MET A 140 0.58 8.85 -24.12
C MET A 140 -0.09 10.09 -24.73
N ASP A 141 -1.07 10.66 -24.02
CA ASP A 141 -1.81 11.86 -24.44
C ASP A 141 -0.88 13.09 -24.50
N GLN A 142 0.03 13.22 -23.55
CA GLN A 142 0.97 14.35 -23.46
C GLN A 142 2.16 14.25 -24.42
N SER A 143 2.65 13.04 -24.67
CA SER A 143 3.85 12.81 -25.48
C SER A 143 3.56 12.83 -26.98
N GLY A 144 2.28 12.83 -27.38
CA GLY A 144 1.88 12.82 -28.78
C GLY A 144 2.43 11.60 -29.52
N LEU A 145 2.31 10.41 -28.92
CA LEU A 145 2.84 9.18 -29.51
C LEU A 145 2.28 8.95 -30.92
N THR A 146 3.15 8.52 -31.83
CA THR A 146 2.73 8.12 -33.18
C THR A 146 1.81 6.91 -33.14
N SER A 147 0.99 6.71 -34.18
CA SER A 147 0.12 5.54 -34.29
C SER A 147 0.89 4.21 -34.15
N GLU A 148 2.11 4.15 -34.71
CA GLU A 148 2.99 2.98 -34.62
C GLU A 148 3.48 2.72 -33.18
N GLN A 149 3.85 3.77 -32.45
CA GLN A 149 4.23 3.67 -31.04
C GLN A 149 3.04 3.25 -30.16
N ASN A 150 1.83 3.73 -30.43
CA ASN A 150 0.62 3.30 -29.71
C ASN A 150 0.32 1.81 -29.95
N LEU A 151 0.47 1.33 -31.19
CA LEU A 151 0.32 -0.09 -31.51
C LEU A 151 1.38 -0.94 -30.80
N LYS A 152 2.64 -0.48 -30.81
CA LYS A 152 3.74 -1.14 -30.10
C LYS A 152 3.47 -1.22 -28.60
N LEU A 153 3.01 -0.13 -28.01
CA LEU A 153 2.68 -0.04 -26.59
C LEU A 153 1.58 -1.05 -26.20
N GLY A 154 0.48 -1.11 -26.96
CA GLY A 154 -0.59 -2.07 -26.72
C GLY A 154 -0.13 -3.53 -26.85
N SER A 155 0.75 -3.81 -27.82
CA SER A 155 1.37 -5.13 -27.97
C SER A 155 2.23 -5.52 -26.77
N LEU A 156 3.05 -4.58 -26.26
CA LEU A 156 3.92 -4.81 -25.11
C LEU A 156 3.14 -5.01 -23.80
N LEU A 157 2.00 -4.31 -23.63
CA LEU A 157 1.15 -4.42 -22.45
C LEU A 157 0.49 -5.80 -22.33
N THR A 158 0.15 -6.39 -23.47
CA THR A 158 -0.51 -7.70 -23.54
C THR A 158 0.49 -8.85 -23.43
N LYS A 159 1.76 -8.58 -23.73
CA LYS A 159 2.85 -9.57 -23.70
C LYS A 159 3.34 -9.77 -22.26
N ASN A 160 2.86 -10.85 -21.64
CA ASN A 160 3.21 -11.30 -20.29
C ASN A 160 3.76 -12.72 -20.34
#